data_AF-A0A2N5IC39-F1
#
_entry.id   AF-A0A2N5IC39-F1
#
_cell.length_a   1.000
_cell.length_b   1.000
_cell.length_c   1.000
_cell.angle_alpha   90.00
_cell.angle_beta   90.00
_cell.angle_gamma   90.00
#
_symmetry.space_group_name_H-M   'P 1'
#
loop_
_entity.id
_entity.type
_entity.pdbx_description
1 polymer ?
#
loop_
_entity_poly.entity_id
_entity_poly.type
_entity_poly.pdbx_seq_one_letter_code
_entity_poly.pdbx_strand_id
1 'polypeptide(L)'
;MSIRNQRILTFISALGLISMAGSLYFSLYKGLFVCDLCWYQRICMYPIGFLAFISLFLKDDKIRYHIRLLSLVGFAIASYHVYIQFFSTPSPFCAVGRDCTEIQVQYFGFLTIPLMSFISFFFIAVSTFFIKKEK
;
A
#
# COMPACT_ATOMS: atom_id res chain seq x y z
N MET A 1 7.25 -20.10 -14.55
CA MET A 1 7.02 -19.59 -13.19
C MET A 1 7.22 -20.71 -12.18
N SER A 2 8.28 -20.63 -11.36
CA SER A 2 8.54 -21.53 -10.23
C SER A 2 7.48 -21.38 -9.15
N ILE A 3 7.23 -22.49 -8.45
CA ILE A 3 6.40 -22.56 -7.23
C ILE A 3 6.80 -21.47 -6.22
N ARG A 4 8.09 -21.12 -6.12
CA ARG A 4 8.55 -20.04 -5.23
C ARG A 4 8.01 -18.68 -5.67
N ASN A 5 8.15 -18.32 -6.95
CA ASN A 5 7.68 -17.04 -7.48
C ASN A 5 6.15 -16.95 -7.36
N GLN A 6 5.45 -18.04 -7.65
CA GLN A 6 4.00 -18.13 -7.50
C GLN A 6 3.56 -17.85 -6.06
N ARG A 7 4.18 -18.49 -5.06
CA ARG A 7 3.86 -18.24 -3.64
C ARG A 7 4.07 -16.77 -3.23
N ILE A 8 5.16 -16.16 -3.69
CA ILE A 8 5.45 -14.74 -3.40
C ILE A 8 4.40 -13.83 -4.03
N LEU A 9 4.05 -14.06 -5.30
CA LEU A 9 3.03 -13.27 -6.01
C LEU A 9 1.64 -13.46 -5.40
N THR A 10 1.30 -14.67 -4.94
CA THR A 10 0.07 -14.92 -4.19
C THR A 10 0.04 -14.11 -2.90
N PHE A 11 1.13 -14.12 -2.13
CA PHE A 11 1.22 -13.30 -0.91
C PHE A 11 1.05 -11.79 -1.20
N ILE A 12 1.76 -11.27 -2.21
CA ILE A 12 1.64 -9.86 -2.62
C ILE A 12 0.20 -9.53 -3.06
N SER A 13 -0.43 -10.39 -3.87
CA SER A 13 -1.81 -10.18 -4.33
C SER A 13 -2.79 -10.17 -3.15
N ALA A 14 -2.65 -11.07 -2.19
CA ALA A 14 -3.52 -11.14 -1.02
C ALA A 14 -3.38 -9.86 -0.18
N LEU A 15 -2.15 -9.43 0.12
CA LEU A 15 -1.91 -8.17 0.81
C LEU A 15 -2.51 -6.97 0.07
N GLY A 16 -2.21 -6.83 -1.23
CA GLY A 16 -2.70 -5.69 -2.02
C GLY A 16 -4.23 -5.64 -2.10
N LEU A 17 -4.89 -6.77 -2.32
CA LEU A 17 -6.35 -6.85 -2.40
C LEU A 17 -7.01 -6.61 -1.05
N ILE A 18 -6.47 -7.15 0.04
CA ILE A 18 -6.97 -6.89 1.40
C ILE A 18 -6.81 -5.41 1.76
N SER A 19 -5.64 -4.81 1.48
CA SER A 19 -5.41 -3.37 1.70
C SER A 19 -6.36 -2.50 0.88
N MET A 20 -6.62 -2.87 -0.39
CA MET A 20 -7.59 -2.18 -1.24
C MET A 20 -9.02 -2.29 -0.67
N ALA A 21 -9.46 -3.51 -0.31
CA ALA A 21 -10.77 -3.75 0.26
C ALA A 21 -10.97 -3.00 1.58
N GLY A 22 -9.98 -3.03 2.49
CA GLY A 22 -10.01 -2.26 3.73
C GLY A 22 -10.10 -0.75 3.46
N SER A 23 -9.32 -0.25 2.51
CA SER A 23 -9.35 1.16 2.12
C SER A 23 -10.74 1.59 1.60
N LEU A 24 -11.38 0.74 0.78
CA LEU A 24 -12.74 0.98 0.27
C LEU A 24 -13.80 0.89 1.38
N TYR A 25 -13.66 -0.07 2.29
CA TYR A 25 -14.57 -0.22 3.43
C TYR A 25 -14.60 1.04 4.30
N PHE A 26 -13.44 1.61 4.62
CA PHE A 26 -13.36 2.84 5.40
C PHE A 26 -14.02 4.04 4.71
N SER A 27 -13.89 4.17 3.39
CA SER A 27 -14.51 5.29 2.66
C SER A 27 -16.00 5.10 2.39
N LEU A 28 -16.42 3.91 1.95
CA LEU A 28 -17.81 3.68 1.53
C LEU A 28 -18.74 3.41 2.71
N TYR A 29 -18.29 2.63 3.69
CA TYR A 29 -19.14 2.17 4.77
C TYR A 29 -19.00 3.03 6.03
N LYS A 30 -17.77 3.39 6.40
CA LYS A 30 -17.51 4.25 7.56
C LYS A 30 -17.58 5.75 7.24
N GLY A 31 -17.72 6.11 5.96
CA GLY A 31 -17.84 7.51 5.53
C GLY A 31 -16.60 8.36 5.84
N LEU A 32 -15.45 7.73 6.07
CA LEU A 32 -14.22 8.45 6.39
C LEU A 32 -13.69 9.14 5.14
N PHE A 33 -13.55 10.46 5.22
CA PHE A 33 -12.90 11.22 4.16
C PHE A 33 -11.43 10.84 4.09
N VAL A 34 -10.89 10.74 2.88
CA VAL A 34 -9.46 10.48 2.69
C VAL A 34 -8.69 11.77 2.55
N CYS A 35 -7.54 11.81 3.21
CA CYS A 35 -6.56 12.86 3.06
C CYS A 35 -5.87 12.82 1.67
N ASP A 36 -5.22 13.91 1.27
CA ASP A 36 -4.52 13.99 -0.03
C ASP A 36 -3.38 12.95 -0.12
N LEU A 37 -2.60 12.77 0.96
CA LEU A 37 -1.56 11.74 1.04
C LEU A 37 -2.10 10.31 0.94
N CYS A 38 -3.26 10.06 1.51
CA CYS A 38 -3.96 8.79 1.47
C CYS A 38 -4.33 8.45 0.01
N TRP A 39 -4.69 9.45 -0.78
CA TRP A 39 -4.97 9.32 -2.21
C TRP A 39 -3.74 8.89 -3.01
N TYR A 40 -2.58 9.51 -2.75
CA TYR A 40 -1.33 9.10 -3.40
C TYR A 40 -0.94 7.65 -3.05
N GLN A 41 -1.18 7.23 -1.80
CA GLN A 41 -0.99 5.83 -1.40
C GLN A 41 -1.94 4.88 -2.15
N ARG A 42 -3.22 5.25 -2.34
CA ARG A 42 -4.19 4.43 -3.11
C ARG A 42 -3.76 4.24 -4.56
N ILE A 43 -3.27 5.29 -5.22
CA ILE A 43 -2.76 5.22 -6.59
C ILE A 43 -1.62 4.19 -6.71
N CYS A 44 -0.79 4.05 -5.67
CA CYS A 44 0.27 3.04 -5.65
C CYS A 44 -0.27 1.63 -5.30
N MET A 45 -1.16 1.52 -4.31
CA MET A 45 -1.58 0.23 -3.75
C MET A 45 -2.56 -0.52 -4.67
N TYR A 46 -3.53 0.16 -5.26
CA TYR A 46 -4.61 -0.49 -6.02
C TYR A 46 -4.06 -1.25 -7.25
N PRO A 47 -3.16 -0.67 -8.07
CA PRO A 47 -2.58 -1.41 -9.17
C PRO A 47 -1.76 -2.61 -8.71
N ILE A 48 -1.07 -2.56 -7.58
CA ILE A 48 -0.25 -3.68 -7.09
C ILE A 48 -1.10 -4.94 -6.87
N GLY A 49 -2.26 -4.80 -6.20
CA GLY A 49 -3.14 -5.95 -5.93
C GLY A 49 -3.58 -6.64 -7.23
N PHE A 50 -4.03 -5.86 -8.21
CA PHE A 50 -4.46 -6.38 -9.51
C PHE A 50 -3.31 -6.92 -10.36
N LEU A 51 -2.19 -6.20 -10.44
CA LEU A 51 -1.03 -6.62 -11.22
C LEU A 51 -0.46 -7.94 -10.69
N ALA A 52 -0.35 -8.08 -9.37
CA ALA A 52 0.09 -9.33 -8.75
C ALA A 52 -0.89 -10.47 -9.03
N PHE A 53 -2.20 -10.23 -8.91
CA PHE A 53 -3.21 -11.23 -9.22
C PHE A 53 -3.17 -11.68 -10.69
N ILE A 54 -3.16 -10.73 -11.63
CA ILE A 54 -3.11 -11.01 -13.07
C ILE A 54 -1.81 -11.76 -13.45
N SER A 55 -0.68 -11.40 -12.82
CA SER A 55 0.59 -12.09 -13.07
C SER A 55 0.55 -13.58 -12.76
N LEU A 56 -0.27 -14.02 -11.78
CA LEU A 56 -0.46 -15.43 -11.46
C LEU A 56 -1.15 -16.20 -12.61
N PHE A 57 -2.10 -15.57 -13.30
CA PHE A 57 -2.79 -16.17 -14.45
C PHE A 57 -1.95 -16.16 -15.71
N LEU A 58 -1.31 -15.02 -16.00
CA LEU A 58 -0.44 -14.86 -17.18
C LEU A 58 0.90 -15.59 -17.05
N LYS A 59 1.25 -16.03 -15.83
CA LYS A 59 2.54 -16.63 -15.49
C LYS A 59 3.74 -15.75 -15.90
N ASP A 60 3.57 -14.43 -15.87
CA ASP A 60 4.57 -13.45 -16.26
C ASP A 60 5.29 -12.83 -15.04
N ASP A 61 6.52 -13.26 -14.82
CA ASP A 61 7.38 -12.77 -13.74
C ASP A 61 7.94 -11.35 -14.00
N LYS A 62 7.80 -10.78 -15.21
CA LYS A 62 8.30 -9.42 -15.53
C LYS A 62 7.49 -8.34 -14.82
N ILE A 63 6.24 -8.63 -14.45
CA ILE A 63 5.36 -7.69 -13.70
C ILE A 63 5.99 -7.28 -12.36
N ARG A 64 6.90 -8.08 -11.80
CA ARG A 64 7.64 -7.76 -10.56
C ARG A 64 8.33 -6.39 -10.57
N TYR A 65 8.78 -5.89 -11.73
CA TYR A 65 9.44 -4.58 -11.81
C TYR A 65 8.47 -3.43 -11.55
N HIS A 66 7.25 -3.55 -12.09
CA HIS A 66 6.17 -2.58 -11.88
C HIS A 66 5.71 -2.60 -10.42
N ILE A 67 5.49 -3.80 -9.87
CA ILE A 67 5.14 -3.96 -8.45
C ILE A 67 6.22 -3.36 -7.56
N ARG A 68 7.51 -3.61 -7.87
CA ARG A 68 8.64 -3.08 -7.09
C ARG A 68 8.61 -1.55 -7.07
N LEU A 69 8.53 -0.92 -8.24
CA LEU A 69 8.54 0.53 -8.36
C LEU A 69 7.37 1.15 -7.57
N LEU A 70 6.15 0.65 -7.80
CA LEU A 70 4.96 1.15 -7.10
C LEU A 70 5.04 0.94 -5.59
N SER A 71 5.55 -0.21 -5.14
CA SER A 71 5.67 -0.50 -3.71
C SER A 71 6.70 0.40 -3.01
N LEU A 72 7.81 0.73 -3.67
CA LEU A 72 8.83 1.62 -3.11
C LEU A 72 8.34 3.06 -3.03
N VAL A 73 7.65 3.54 -4.08
CA VAL A 73 7.04 4.88 -4.08
C VAL A 73 5.96 4.97 -3.00
N GLY A 74 5.06 3.99 -2.94
CA GLY A 74 4.02 3.90 -1.90
C GLY A 74 4.61 3.83 -0.50
N PHE A 75 5.70 3.07 -0.31
CA PHE A 75 6.42 2.99 0.95
C PHE A 75 7.01 4.34 1.38
N ALA A 76 7.63 5.09 0.47
CA ALA A 76 8.17 6.41 0.77
C ALA A 76 7.07 7.39 1.21
N ILE A 77 5.95 7.42 0.48
CA ILE A 77 4.79 8.27 0.80
C ILE A 77 4.19 7.87 2.15
N ALA A 78 4.06 6.56 2.43
CA ALA A 78 3.54 6.07 3.70
C ALA A 78 4.48 6.38 4.87
N SER A 79 5.79 6.29 4.66
CA SER A 79 6.80 6.67 5.67
C SER A 79 6.67 8.13 6.05
N TYR A 80 6.57 9.01 5.04
CA TYR A 80 6.37 10.44 5.27
C TYR A 80 5.04 10.71 5.97
N HIS A 81 3.97 10.01 5.60
CA HIS A 81 2.66 10.17 6.24
C HIS A 81 2.67 9.75 7.72
N VAL A 82 3.30 8.62 8.05
CA VAL A 82 3.49 8.21 9.46
C VAL A 82 4.29 9.25 10.23
N TYR A 83 5.36 9.79 9.62
CA TYR A 83 6.18 10.84 10.24
C TYR A 83 5.34 12.09 10.56
N ILE A 84 4.62 12.64 9.58
CA ILE A 84 3.85 13.87 9.81
C ILE A 84 2.73 13.67 10.83
N GLN A 85 2.10 12.49 10.85
CA GLN A 85 1.06 12.15 11.82
C GLN A 85 1.63 12.05 13.24
N PHE A 86 2.78 11.39 13.39
CA PHE A 86 3.40 11.19 14.70
C PHE A 86 3.93 12.50 15.31
N PHE A 87 4.54 13.36 14.48
CA PHE A 87 5.06 14.64 14.93
C PHE A 87 4.05 15.79 14.84
N SER A 88 2.82 15.51 14.38
CA SER A 88 1.78 16.52 14.13
C SER A 88 2.30 17.70 13.31
N THR A 89 3.15 17.41 12.31
CA THR A 89 3.76 18.45 11.48
C THR A 89 2.85 18.77 10.30
N PRO A 90 2.54 20.05 10.05
CA PRO A 90 1.75 20.44 8.90
C PRO A 90 2.51 20.12 7.62
N SER A 91 1.82 19.50 6.66
CA SER A 91 2.37 19.17 5.35
C SER A 91 1.82 20.14 4.30
N PRO A 92 2.67 20.69 3.40
CA PRO A 92 2.21 21.53 2.30
C PRO A 92 1.40 20.75 1.26
N PHE A 93 1.43 19.42 1.31
CA PHE A 93 0.70 18.54 0.38
C PHE A 93 -0.76 18.29 0.79
N CYS A 94 -1.19 18.82 1.94
CA CYS A 94 -2.55 18.65 2.46
C CYS A 94 -3.28 19.98 2.40
N ALA A 95 -4.45 20.02 1.75
CA ALA A 95 -5.28 21.21 1.73
C ALA A 95 -5.96 21.46 3.08
N VAL A 96 -6.29 22.74 3.35
CA VAL A 96 -7.08 23.16 4.52
C VAL A 96 -8.43 22.43 4.49
N GLY A 97 -8.73 21.64 5.53
CA GLY A 97 -9.92 20.79 5.62
C GLY A 97 -9.72 19.34 5.17
N ARG A 98 -8.50 18.94 4.79
CA ARG A 98 -8.08 17.52 4.60
C ARG A 98 -6.80 17.25 5.37
N ASP A 99 -6.87 17.38 6.69
CA ASP A 99 -5.71 17.28 7.57
C ASP A 99 -5.12 15.86 7.55
N CYS A 100 -3.92 15.73 6.99
CA CYS A 100 -3.19 14.45 6.98
C CYS A 100 -2.57 14.11 8.34
N THR A 101 -2.66 15.00 9.32
CA THR A 101 -2.21 14.78 10.71
C THR A 101 -3.32 14.25 11.60
N GLU A 102 -4.58 14.33 11.15
CA GLU A 102 -5.73 13.92 11.96
C GLU A 102 -5.80 12.39 12.09
N ILE A 103 -5.98 11.92 13.32
CA ILE A 103 -6.13 10.49 13.60
C ILE A 103 -7.61 10.12 13.53
N GLN A 104 -8.06 9.69 12.35
CA GLN A 104 -9.45 9.28 12.14
C GLN A 104 -9.78 7.91 12.75
N VAL A 105 -8.81 6.98 12.69
CA VAL A 105 -8.96 5.61 13.19
C VAL A 105 -7.65 5.19 13.85
N GLN A 106 -7.78 4.66 15.07
CA GLN A 106 -6.68 4.16 15.86
C GLN A 106 -7.12 2.86 16.54
N TYR A 107 -6.53 1.76 16.10
CA TYR A 107 -6.70 0.47 16.76
C TYR A 107 -5.55 0.25 17.75
N PHE A 108 -5.84 -0.39 18.88
CA PHE A 108 -4.85 -0.75 19.91
C PHE A 108 -4.01 0.42 20.47
N GLY A 109 -4.42 1.67 20.25
CA GLY A 109 -3.71 2.85 20.71
C GLY A 109 -2.44 3.21 19.92
N PHE A 110 -2.09 2.49 18.85
CA PHE A 110 -0.92 2.82 18.01
C PHE A 110 -1.12 2.52 16.51
N LEU A 111 -2.07 1.66 16.16
CA LEU A 111 -2.28 1.22 14.79
C LEU A 111 -3.21 2.20 14.06
N THR A 112 -2.61 3.14 13.34
CA THR A 112 -3.31 4.14 12.51
C THR A 112 -3.41 3.70 11.06
N ILE A 113 -4.31 4.32 10.28
CA ILE A 113 -4.45 4.02 8.84
C ILE A 113 -3.12 4.19 8.09
N PRO A 114 -2.34 5.28 8.28
CA PRO A 114 -1.04 5.43 7.63
C PRO A 114 -0.04 4.34 8.04
N LEU A 115 -0.01 3.94 9.31
CA LEU A 115 0.86 2.86 9.77
C LEU A 115 0.49 1.51 9.14
N MET A 116 -0.80 1.20 9.03
CA MET A 116 -1.26 -0.02 8.34
C MET A 116 -0.80 -0.04 6.88
N SER A 117 -0.93 1.10 6.18
CA SER A 117 -0.47 1.23 4.79
C SER A 117 1.05 1.06 4.65
N PHE A 118 1.82 1.63 5.59
CA PHE A 118 3.27 1.52 5.63
C PHE A 118 3.70 0.06 5.77
N ILE A 119 3.07 -0.68 6.69
CA ILE A 119 3.36 -2.11 6.91
C ILE A 119 3.06 -2.91 5.64
N SER A 120 1.91 -2.68 4.99
CA SER A 120 1.58 -3.35 3.74
C SER A 120 2.61 -3.09 2.63
N PHE A 121 2.99 -1.82 2.41
CA PHE A 121 3.98 -1.46 1.40
C PHE A 121 5.37 -2.03 1.71
N PHE A 122 5.77 -2.03 2.99
CA PHE A 122 7.03 -2.63 3.43
C PHE A 122 7.11 -4.11 3.06
N PHE A 123 6.09 -4.89 3.43
CA PHE A 123 6.07 -6.33 3.13
C PHE A 123 6.04 -6.59 1.62
N ILE A 124 5.24 -5.83 0.86
CA ILE A 124 5.19 -5.97 -0.61
C ILE A 124 6.55 -5.65 -1.23
N ALA A 125 7.19 -4.55 -0.82
CA ALA A 125 8.49 -4.13 -1.34
C ALA A 125 9.54 -5.21 -1.09
N VAL A 126 9.67 -5.67 0.17
CA VAL A 126 10.59 -6.73 0.58
C VAL A 126 10.32 -8.03 -0.19
N SER A 127 9.07 -8.50 -0.24
CA SER A 127 8.69 -9.70 -0.98
C SER A 127 9.08 -9.64 -2.46
N THR A 128 8.96 -8.47 -3.09
CA THR A 128 9.27 -8.29 -4.52
C THR A 128 10.77 -8.44 -4.84
N PHE A 129 11.67 -8.23 -3.87
CA PHE A 129 13.10 -8.48 -4.06
C PHE A 129 13.45 -9.97 -4.10
N PHE A 130 12.62 -10.84 -3.52
CA PHE A 130 12.84 -12.29 -3.53
C PHE A 130 12.35 -13.00 -4.79
N ILE A 131 11.60 -12.33 -5.67
CA ILE A 131 11.16 -12.87 -6.96
C ILE A 131 12.37 -13.00 -7.90
N LYS A 132 12.77 -14.22 -8.25
CA LYS A 132 13.91 -14.46 -9.17
C LYS A 132 13.46 -14.40 -10.62
N LYS A 133 14.38 -13.98 -11.50
CA LYS A 133 14.09 -13.97 -12.95
C LYS A 133 14.19 -15.41 -13.42
N GLU A 134 13.13 -15.93 -14.00
CA GLU A 134 13.24 -17.15 -14.79
C GLU A 134 13.71 -16.77 -16.19
N LYS A 135 14.70 -17.51 -16.69
CA LYS A 135 15.18 -17.40 -18.07
C LYS A 135 14.23 -18.15 -18.98
#